data_AF-X1D1N5-F1
#
_entry.id   AF-X1D1N5-F1
#
_cell.length_a   1.000
_cell.length_b   1.000
_cell.length_c   1.000
_cell.angle_alpha   90.00
_cell.angle_beta   90.00
_cell.angle_gamma   90.00
#
_symmetry.space_group_name_H-M   'P 1'
#
loop_
_entity.id
_entity.type
_entity.pdbx_description
1 polymer ?
#
loop_
_entity_poly.entity_id
_entity_poly.type
_entity_poly.pdbx_seq_one_letter_code
_entity_poly.pdbx_strand_id
1 'polypeptide(L)'
;WQIFRKEILNKLRDFLQKAIQTFDVNKELFAKEEEKGIWLIDVFENKYDVIITNPPYLGSNKLTAKLKKIFKSLYPLSYRDLYTMFIEKIIQFLKSDGYTAIITMQNFMFINVYEKFRFYLLNTIYIKKLIHIGVNAFLEMGDHVPAIMFIFSKKLNNNLEDFLGIFFNLQDLQERKQKIDNLINPKYRSIVNQEDFRYIKGYPFVHWISEDIRNIFRNNPTIEEIAPAKAGLQTSDNERFLRFWWEVNREQIALYEINERKNGIFMLK
;
A
#
# COMPACT_ATOMS: atom_id res chain seq x y z
N TRP A 1 -28.80 -21.60 -11.53
CA TRP A 1 -27.45 -21.45 -10.93
C TRP A 1 -27.04 -22.62 -10.05
N GLN A 2 -27.77 -22.92 -8.95
CA GLN A 2 -27.47 -24.09 -8.10
C GLN A 2 -27.37 -25.42 -8.87
N ILE A 3 -28.21 -25.59 -9.89
CA ILE A 3 -28.17 -26.76 -10.81
C ILE A 3 -26.85 -26.80 -11.60
N PHE A 4 -26.43 -25.67 -12.17
CA PHE A 4 -25.18 -25.55 -12.93
C PHE A 4 -23.93 -25.75 -12.04
N ARG A 5 -23.93 -25.19 -10.83
CA ARG A 5 -22.90 -25.45 -9.81
C ARG A 5 -22.81 -26.94 -9.49
N LYS A 6 -23.95 -27.60 -9.27
CA LYS A 6 -24.02 -29.03 -8.99
C LYS A 6 -23.50 -29.86 -10.16
N GLU A 7 -23.81 -29.47 -11.40
CA GLU A 7 -23.30 -30.13 -12.60
C GLU A 7 -21.79 -29.97 -12.80
N ILE A 8 -21.23 -28.77 -12.59
CA ILE A 8 -19.78 -28.55 -12.64
C ILE A 8 -19.07 -29.37 -11.57
N LEU A 9 -19.57 -29.31 -10.33
CA LEU A 9 -19.02 -30.07 -9.20
C LEU A 9 -19.06 -31.57 -9.46
N ASN A 10 -20.15 -32.09 -10.01
CA ASN A 10 -20.28 -33.50 -10.35
C ASN A 10 -19.30 -33.90 -11.46
N LYS A 11 -19.20 -33.10 -12.53
CA LYS A 11 -18.25 -33.38 -13.63
C LYS A 11 -16.79 -33.35 -13.18
N LEU A 12 -16.43 -32.42 -12.29
CA LEU A 12 -15.10 -32.38 -11.68
C LEU A 12 -14.85 -33.58 -10.77
N ARG A 13 -15.82 -33.97 -9.94
CA ARG A 13 -15.71 -35.18 -9.12
C ARG A 13 -15.50 -36.45 -9.94
N ASP A 14 -16.26 -36.60 -11.04
CA ASP A 14 -16.15 -37.73 -11.94
C ASP A 14 -14.79 -37.76 -12.66
N PHE A 15 -14.26 -36.59 -13.04
CA PHE A 15 -12.93 -36.46 -13.62
C PHE A 15 -11.83 -36.84 -12.63
N LEU A 16 -11.90 -36.33 -11.39
CA LEU A 16 -10.97 -36.62 -10.30
C LEU A 16 -10.95 -38.11 -9.94
N GLN A 17 -12.12 -38.77 -9.84
CA GLN A 17 -12.21 -40.21 -9.60
C GLN A 17 -11.53 -41.04 -10.70
N LYS A 18 -11.70 -40.64 -11.96
CA LYS A 18 -11.04 -41.30 -13.10
C LYS A 18 -9.53 -41.06 -13.11
N ALA A 19 -9.08 -39.87 -12.68
CA ALA A 19 -7.67 -39.53 -12.61
C ALA A 19 -6.92 -40.34 -11.54
N ILE A 20 -7.52 -40.50 -10.35
CA ILE A 20 -6.94 -41.28 -9.23
C ILE A 20 -6.74 -42.76 -9.60
N GLN A 21 -7.63 -43.33 -10.42
CA GLN A 21 -7.49 -44.72 -10.90
C GLN A 21 -6.30 -44.92 -11.86
N THR A 22 -5.70 -43.85 -12.40
CA THR A 22 -4.61 -43.95 -13.39
C THR A 22 -3.19 -43.77 -12.84
N PHE A 23 -2.99 -43.60 -11.52
CA PHE A 23 -1.67 -43.47 -10.87
C PHE A 23 -0.70 -42.51 -11.57
N ASP A 24 -1.18 -41.33 -11.99
CA ASP A 24 -0.38 -40.30 -12.65
C ASP A 24 -0.20 -39.09 -11.71
N VAL A 25 1.04 -38.88 -11.25
CA VAL A 25 1.41 -37.82 -10.30
C VAL A 25 1.10 -36.42 -10.84
N ASN A 26 1.21 -36.22 -12.16
CA ASN A 26 0.81 -34.95 -12.77
C ASN A 26 -0.69 -34.74 -12.67
N LYS A 27 -1.49 -35.79 -12.88
CA LYS A 27 -2.95 -35.70 -12.71
C LYS A 27 -3.35 -35.47 -11.26
N GLU A 28 -2.59 -35.92 -10.28
CA GLU A 28 -2.85 -35.63 -8.87
C GLU A 28 -2.56 -34.16 -8.51
N LEU A 29 -1.50 -33.57 -9.09
CA LEU A 29 -1.22 -32.13 -9.00
C LEU A 29 -2.30 -31.30 -9.71
N PHE A 30 -2.71 -31.70 -10.91
CA PHE A 30 -3.81 -31.06 -11.65
C PHE A 30 -5.13 -31.19 -10.89
N ALA A 31 -5.42 -32.35 -10.30
CA ALA A 31 -6.59 -32.60 -9.47
C ALA A 31 -6.66 -31.66 -8.25
N LYS A 32 -5.54 -31.47 -7.55
CA LYS A 32 -5.46 -30.54 -6.41
C LYS A 32 -5.61 -29.08 -6.86
N GLU A 33 -5.11 -28.71 -8.02
CA GLU A 33 -5.31 -27.36 -8.59
C GLU A 33 -6.76 -27.13 -9.05
N GLU A 34 -7.42 -28.15 -9.60
CA GLU A 34 -8.83 -28.09 -9.98
C GLU A 34 -9.76 -27.96 -8.77
N GLU A 35 -9.47 -28.68 -7.68
CA GLU A 35 -10.20 -28.54 -6.42
C GLU A 35 -10.08 -27.11 -5.89
N LYS A 36 -8.87 -26.52 -5.89
CA LYS A 36 -8.68 -25.09 -5.54
C LYS A 36 -9.49 -24.17 -6.45
N GLY A 37 -9.60 -24.48 -7.74
CA GLY A 37 -10.42 -23.74 -8.69
C GLY A 37 -11.90 -23.71 -8.31
N ILE A 38 -12.43 -24.84 -7.83
CA ILE A 38 -13.81 -24.92 -7.32
C ILE A 38 -14.01 -24.06 -6.07
N TRP A 39 -13.11 -24.18 -5.09
CA TRP A 39 -13.15 -23.35 -3.88
C TRP A 39 -13.08 -21.87 -4.23
N LEU A 40 -12.25 -21.52 -5.21
CA LEU A 40 -12.09 -20.15 -5.68
C LEU A 40 -13.39 -19.60 -6.29
N ILE A 41 -14.13 -20.41 -7.06
CA ILE A 41 -15.45 -20.03 -7.60
C ILE A 41 -16.43 -19.73 -6.46
N ASP A 42 -16.50 -20.60 -5.44
CA ASP A 42 -17.37 -20.38 -4.27
C ASP A 42 -16.98 -19.11 -3.50
N VAL A 43 -15.68 -18.81 -3.40
CA VAL A 43 -15.20 -17.56 -2.80
C VAL A 43 -15.63 -16.33 -3.61
N PHE A 44 -15.57 -16.40 -4.93
CA PHE A 44 -15.91 -15.27 -5.82
C PHE A 44 -17.42 -14.95 -5.86
N GLU A 45 -18.27 -15.91 -5.52
CA GLU A 45 -19.73 -15.77 -5.60
C GLU A 45 -20.37 -15.16 -4.36
N ASN A 46 -19.70 -15.24 -3.22
CA ASN A 46 -20.29 -14.86 -1.94
C ASN A 46 -19.90 -13.45 -1.51
N LYS A 47 -20.72 -12.91 -0.60
CA LYS A 47 -20.37 -11.75 0.22
C LYS A 47 -20.19 -12.21 1.67
N TYR A 48 -19.25 -11.59 2.37
CA TYR A 48 -18.85 -12.02 3.70
C TYR A 48 -19.10 -10.93 4.74
N ASP A 49 -19.56 -11.35 5.92
CA ASP A 49 -19.68 -10.48 7.10
C ASP A 49 -18.30 -10.13 7.66
N VAL A 50 -17.36 -11.08 7.60
CA VAL A 50 -15.99 -10.89 8.07
C VAL A 50 -14.98 -11.44 7.06
N ILE A 51 -13.98 -10.65 6.71
CA ILE A 51 -12.85 -11.08 5.87
C ILE A 51 -11.54 -10.85 6.63
N ILE A 52 -10.78 -11.92 6.88
CA ILE A 52 -9.47 -11.86 7.55
C ILE A 52 -8.43 -12.44 6.62
N THR A 53 -7.35 -11.70 6.31
CA THR A 53 -6.31 -12.21 5.42
C THR A 53 -4.98 -11.48 5.54
N ASN A 54 -3.92 -12.09 5.02
CA ASN A 54 -2.64 -11.46 4.72
C ASN A 54 -2.48 -11.43 3.19
N PRO A 55 -2.88 -10.34 2.51
CA PRO A 55 -2.80 -10.28 1.06
C PRO A 55 -1.36 -10.48 0.57
N PRO A 56 -1.15 -11.10 -0.61
CA PRO A 56 0.20 -11.29 -1.15
C PRO A 56 0.84 -9.97 -1.56
N TYR A 57 2.16 -9.83 -1.32
CA TYR A 57 2.94 -8.64 -1.62
C TYR A 57 3.74 -8.83 -2.91
N LEU A 58 3.37 -8.12 -3.97
CA LEU A 58 4.03 -8.24 -5.26
C LEU A 58 3.87 -6.94 -6.06
N GLY A 59 4.93 -6.14 -6.06
CA GLY A 59 5.01 -4.91 -6.84
C GLY A 59 4.85 -5.15 -8.34
N SER A 60 4.16 -4.23 -9.02
CA SER A 60 3.88 -4.30 -10.46
C SER A 60 5.12 -4.28 -11.37
N ASN A 61 6.30 -3.99 -10.83
CA ASN A 61 7.59 -4.13 -11.52
C ASN A 61 8.02 -5.59 -11.69
N LYS A 62 7.52 -6.50 -10.85
CA LYS A 62 7.80 -7.95 -10.94
C LYS A 62 6.81 -8.70 -11.84
N LEU A 63 5.79 -8.02 -12.37
CA LEU A 63 4.79 -8.61 -13.25
C LEU A 63 5.24 -8.62 -14.72
N THR A 64 4.83 -9.65 -15.47
CA THR A 64 4.98 -9.66 -16.93
C THR A 64 4.20 -8.52 -17.57
N ALA A 65 4.63 -8.05 -18.74
CA ALA A 65 3.96 -6.96 -19.47
C ALA A 65 2.47 -7.26 -19.73
N LYS A 66 2.15 -8.51 -20.05
CA LYS A 66 0.77 -8.99 -20.26
C LYS A 66 -0.07 -8.85 -18.99
N LEU A 67 0.40 -9.36 -17.86
CA LEU A 67 -0.32 -9.28 -16.58
C LEU A 67 -0.48 -7.84 -16.12
N LYS A 68 0.57 -7.03 -16.26
CA LYS A 68 0.52 -5.60 -15.91
C LYS A 68 -0.55 -4.85 -16.71
N LYS A 69 -0.69 -5.14 -18.01
CA LYS A 69 -1.74 -4.56 -18.85
C LYS A 69 -3.15 -4.98 -18.38
N ILE A 70 -3.33 -6.26 -18.07
CA ILE A 70 -4.61 -6.79 -17.56
C ILE A 70 -4.97 -6.14 -16.23
N PHE A 71 -4.05 -6.15 -15.25
CA PHE A 71 -4.30 -5.57 -13.93
C PHE A 71 -4.52 -4.08 -13.98
N LYS A 72 -3.79 -3.34 -14.82
CA LYS A 72 -4.04 -1.91 -15.01
C LYS A 72 -5.45 -1.64 -15.58
N SER A 73 -5.96 -2.53 -16.43
CA SER A 73 -7.31 -2.42 -16.96
C SER A 73 -8.40 -2.76 -15.93
N LEU A 74 -8.19 -3.78 -15.11
CA LEU A 74 -9.17 -4.25 -14.12
C LEU A 74 -9.16 -3.43 -12.83
N TYR A 75 -7.99 -2.94 -12.43
CA TYR A 75 -7.73 -2.28 -11.15
C TYR A 75 -6.97 -0.96 -11.36
N PRO A 76 -7.54 0.02 -12.09
CA PRO A 76 -6.81 1.21 -12.53
C PRO A 76 -6.27 2.06 -11.37
N LEU A 77 -6.89 1.96 -10.18
CA LEU A 77 -6.47 2.69 -8.98
C LEU A 77 -5.44 1.92 -8.16
N SER A 78 -5.47 0.58 -8.17
CA SER A 78 -4.74 -0.26 -7.21
C SER A 78 -3.74 -1.23 -7.85
N TYR A 79 -3.55 -1.22 -9.18
CA TYR A 79 -2.67 -2.18 -9.89
C TYR A 79 -1.17 -2.13 -9.55
N ARG A 80 -0.73 -1.12 -8.77
CA ARG A 80 0.69 -0.88 -8.51
C ARG A 80 1.34 -1.95 -7.63
N ASP A 81 0.56 -2.58 -6.77
CA ASP A 81 0.93 -3.76 -5.98
C ASP A 81 -0.26 -4.71 -5.88
N LEU A 82 0.03 -5.99 -5.69
CA LEU A 82 -1.00 -7.02 -5.53
C LEU A 82 -1.83 -6.81 -4.26
N TYR A 83 -1.22 -6.39 -3.14
CA TYR A 83 -1.99 -6.19 -1.90
C TYR A 83 -3.05 -5.10 -2.04
N THR A 84 -2.78 -4.03 -2.81
CA THR A 84 -3.76 -2.96 -3.04
C THR A 84 -4.93 -3.43 -3.89
N MET A 85 -4.70 -4.29 -4.88
CA MET A 85 -5.77 -4.94 -5.65
C MET A 85 -6.62 -5.85 -4.77
N PHE A 86 -5.98 -6.57 -3.83
CA PHE A 86 -6.69 -7.38 -2.85
C PHE A 86 -7.55 -6.53 -1.91
N ILE A 87 -7.07 -5.37 -1.44
CA ILE A 87 -7.90 -4.44 -0.65
C ILE A 87 -9.15 -4.03 -1.43
N GLU A 88 -9.01 -3.66 -2.70
CA GLU A 88 -10.15 -3.33 -3.56
C GLU A 88 -11.12 -4.52 -3.72
N LYS A 89 -10.58 -5.74 -3.86
CA LYS A 89 -11.39 -6.96 -3.96
C LYS A 89 -12.10 -7.31 -2.66
N ILE A 90 -11.44 -7.13 -1.52
CA ILE A 90 -12.03 -7.31 -0.18
C ILE A 90 -13.21 -6.37 -0.01
N ILE A 91 -13.07 -5.10 -0.39
CA ILE A 91 -14.20 -4.15 -0.39
C ILE A 91 -15.33 -4.68 -1.26
N GLN A 92 -15.05 -5.25 -2.44
CA GLN A 92 -16.12 -5.82 -3.26
C GLN A 92 -16.84 -6.98 -2.55
N PHE A 93 -16.11 -7.89 -1.90
CA PHE A 93 -16.65 -9.07 -1.22
C PHE A 93 -17.31 -8.81 0.12
N LEU A 94 -17.00 -7.70 0.78
CA LEU A 94 -17.58 -7.41 2.08
C LEU A 94 -19.08 -7.14 1.96
N LYS A 95 -19.89 -7.62 2.89
CA LYS A 95 -21.27 -7.16 3.06
C LYS A 95 -21.30 -5.70 3.50
N SER A 96 -22.47 -5.06 3.43
CA SER A 96 -22.65 -3.65 3.77
C SER A 96 -22.19 -3.32 5.20
N ASP A 97 -22.55 -4.17 6.15
CA ASP A 97 -22.26 -4.09 7.59
C ASP A 97 -21.05 -4.93 8.00
N GLY A 98 -20.33 -5.49 7.02
CA GLY A 98 -19.21 -6.37 7.27
C GLY A 98 -17.95 -5.62 7.69
N TYR A 99 -17.02 -6.36 8.29
CA TYR A 99 -15.71 -5.90 8.73
C TYR A 99 -14.59 -6.71 8.09
N THR A 100 -13.44 -6.08 7.91
CA THR A 100 -12.22 -6.81 7.56
C THR A 100 -11.12 -6.55 8.58
N ALA A 101 -10.20 -7.50 8.70
CA ALA A 101 -8.93 -7.33 9.38
C ALA A 101 -7.83 -7.91 8.50
N ILE A 102 -6.97 -7.05 7.97
CA ILE A 102 -5.84 -7.49 7.14
C ILE A 102 -4.51 -7.05 7.72
N ILE A 103 -3.47 -7.84 7.50
CA ILE A 103 -2.09 -7.37 7.66
C ILE A 103 -1.52 -7.08 6.26
N THR A 104 -1.03 -5.87 6.04
CA THR A 104 -0.61 -5.42 4.70
C THR A 104 0.53 -4.40 4.79
N MET A 105 1.10 -4.01 3.64
CA MET A 105 2.18 -3.01 3.60
C MET A 105 1.65 -1.58 3.81
N GLN A 106 2.44 -0.72 4.45
CA GLN A 106 2.04 0.68 4.74
C GLN A 106 2.14 1.62 3.53
N ASN A 107 2.80 1.22 2.46
CA ASN A 107 3.22 2.10 1.35
C ASN A 107 2.06 2.90 0.72
N PHE A 108 0.86 2.31 0.61
CA PHE A 108 -0.29 3.00 0.04
C PHE A 108 -0.73 4.21 0.87
N MET A 109 -0.38 4.29 2.15
CA MET A 109 -0.72 5.41 3.03
C MET A 109 0.01 6.69 2.65
N PHE A 110 1.16 6.62 1.96
CA PHE A 110 2.05 7.78 1.78
C PHE A 110 2.47 8.04 0.34
N ILE A 111 2.76 6.99 -0.44
CA ILE A 111 3.39 7.18 -1.76
C ILE A 111 2.41 7.83 -2.74
N ASN A 112 2.85 8.88 -3.44
CA ASN A 112 2.04 9.69 -4.37
C ASN A 112 1.27 8.84 -5.40
N VAL A 113 1.88 7.77 -5.93
CA VAL A 113 1.24 6.89 -6.92
C VAL A 113 -0.10 6.28 -6.45
N TYR A 114 -0.33 6.20 -5.13
CA TYR A 114 -1.58 5.70 -4.54
C TYR A 114 -2.57 6.81 -4.17
N GLU A 115 -2.36 8.06 -4.57
CA GLU A 115 -3.27 9.17 -4.26
C GLU A 115 -4.73 8.86 -4.63
N LYS A 116 -4.97 8.43 -5.88
CA LYS A 116 -6.32 8.08 -6.34
C LYS A 116 -6.89 6.87 -5.61
N PHE A 117 -6.02 5.94 -5.19
CA PHE A 117 -6.43 4.79 -4.38
C PHE A 117 -6.83 5.21 -2.97
N ARG A 118 -6.06 6.09 -2.31
CA ARG A 118 -6.43 6.66 -1.01
C ARG A 118 -7.74 7.43 -1.10
N PHE A 119 -7.92 8.25 -2.14
CA PHE A 119 -9.19 8.92 -2.40
C PHE A 119 -10.34 7.91 -2.51
N TYR A 120 -10.18 6.83 -3.28
CA TYR A 120 -11.17 5.75 -3.36
C TYR A 120 -11.47 5.13 -1.99
N LEU A 121 -10.45 4.81 -1.18
CA LEU A 121 -10.64 4.27 0.17
C LEU A 121 -11.43 5.23 1.07
N LEU A 122 -11.06 6.52 1.10
CA LEU A 122 -11.74 7.52 1.93
C LEU A 122 -13.23 7.69 1.59
N ASN A 123 -13.61 7.37 0.35
CA ASN A 123 -15.00 7.44 -0.11
C ASN A 123 -15.77 6.12 0.01
N THR A 124 -15.08 4.99 0.22
CA THR A 124 -15.72 3.65 0.17
C THR A 124 -15.70 2.91 1.50
N ILE A 125 -14.82 3.29 2.43
CA ILE A 125 -14.65 2.59 3.70
C ILE A 125 -14.58 3.54 4.88
N TYR A 126 -14.91 3.00 6.06
CA TYR A 126 -14.58 3.57 7.35
C TYR A 126 -13.41 2.81 7.96
N ILE A 127 -12.32 3.51 8.23
CA ILE A 127 -11.16 2.99 8.95
C ILE A 127 -11.52 2.91 10.42
N LYS A 128 -11.75 1.69 10.91
CA LYS A 128 -12.18 1.47 12.30
C LYS A 128 -10.98 1.31 13.23
N LYS A 129 -9.93 0.62 12.77
CA LYS A 129 -8.68 0.52 13.51
C LYS A 129 -7.48 0.35 12.57
N LEU A 130 -6.38 1.02 12.89
CA LEU A 130 -5.10 0.81 12.20
C LEU A 130 -3.97 0.68 13.22
N ILE A 131 -3.23 -0.43 13.17
CA ILE A 131 -2.03 -0.62 13.98
C ILE A 131 -0.85 -0.45 13.04
N HIS A 132 -0.10 0.64 13.21
CA HIS A 132 1.06 0.98 12.41
C HIS A 132 2.29 0.30 13.02
N ILE A 133 2.57 -0.92 12.55
CA ILE A 133 3.66 -1.75 13.09
C ILE A 133 5.02 -1.22 12.61
N GLY A 134 5.10 -0.79 11.34
CA GLY A 134 6.36 -0.43 10.70
C GLY A 134 7.20 -1.66 10.38
N VAL A 135 8.52 -1.51 10.43
CA VAL A 135 9.50 -2.58 10.17
C VAL A 135 9.44 -3.73 11.18
N ASN A 136 10.09 -4.87 10.93
CA ASN A 136 10.16 -6.03 11.86
C ASN A 136 8.81 -6.67 12.21
N ALA A 137 7.78 -6.49 11.36
CA ALA A 137 6.49 -7.13 11.51
C ALA A 137 6.55 -8.67 11.29
N PHE A 138 7.43 -9.13 10.40
CA PHE A 138 7.57 -10.54 10.02
C PHE A 138 8.99 -11.05 10.31
N LEU A 139 9.11 -12.27 10.86
CA LEU A 139 10.41 -12.89 11.19
C LEU A 139 11.31 -13.04 9.96
N GLU A 140 10.73 -13.44 8.84
CA GLU A 140 11.45 -13.80 7.61
C GLU A 140 11.76 -12.60 6.69
N MET A 141 11.12 -11.46 6.91
CA MET A 141 11.20 -10.29 6.01
C MET A 141 11.96 -9.09 6.62
N GLY A 142 12.30 -9.16 7.91
CA GLY A 142 13.07 -8.13 8.62
C GLY A 142 12.51 -6.71 8.44
N ASP A 143 13.41 -5.77 8.16
CA ASP A 143 13.11 -4.35 7.97
C ASP A 143 12.59 -3.99 6.57
N HIS A 144 12.55 -4.94 5.64
CA HIS A 144 12.28 -4.64 4.22
C HIS A 144 10.81 -4.41 3.91
N VAL A 145 9.90 -4.78 4.82
CA VAL A 145 8.46 -4.75 4.59
C VAL A 145 7.76 -4.09 5.77
N PRO A 146 7.71 -2.74 5.81
CA PRO A 146 6.93 -2.03 6.80
C PRO A 146 5.44 -2.36 6.68
N ALA A 147 4.83 -2.84 7.76
CA ALA A 147 3.48 -3.39 7.76
C ALA A 147 2.52 -2.63 8.68
N ILE A 148 1.24 -2.80 8.39
CA ILE A 148 0.11 -2.35 9.21
C ILE A 148 -0.88 -3.49 9.41
N MET A 149 -1.59 -3.48 10.53
CA MET A 149 -2.88 -4.16 10.63
C MET A 149 -3.98 -3.14 10.33
N PHE A 150 -4.83 -3.45 9.38
CA PHE A 150 -5.82 -2.54 8.84
C PHE A 150 -7.22 -3.14 8.97
N ILE A 151 -8.04 -2.49 9.80
CA ILE A 151 -9.40 -2.91 10.10
C ILE A 151 -10.35 -1.82 9.60
N PHE A 152 -11.25 -2.21 8.69
CA PHE A 152 -12.22 -1.30 8.11
C PHE A 152 -13.55 -1.98 7.84
N SER A 153 -14.57 -1.15 7.61
CA SER A 153 -15.92 -1.56 7.19
C SER A 153 -16.33 -0.74 5.97
N LYS A 154 -17.38 -1.15 5.27
CA LYS A 154 -17.92 -0.35 4.17
C LYS A 154 -18.55 0.94 4.67
N LYS A 155 -18.40 1.99 3.88
CA LYS A 155 -19.13 3.22 4.07
C LYS A 155 -20.55 3.06 3.55
N LEU A 156 -21.53 3.08 4.45
CA LEU A 156 -22.95 3.01 4.11
C LEU A 156 -23.65 4.36 4.21
N ASN A 157 -23.31 5.11 5.25
CA ASN A 157 -23.93 6.38 5.62
C ASN A 157 -22.83 7.45 5.68
N ASN A 158 -23.15 8.69 6.07
CA ASN A 158 -22.17 9.74 6.39
C ASN A 158 -22.31 10.20 7.86
N ASN A 159 -22.51 9.27 8.79
CA ASN A 159 -22.62 9.61 10.20
C ASN A 159 -21.25 10.07 10.73
N LEU A 160 -21.22 11.17 11.48
CA LEU A 160 -19.98 11.76 11.97
C LEU A 160 -19.16 10.78 12.83
N GLU A 161 -19.82 9.97 13.64
CA GLU A 161 -19.18 8.98 14.51
C GLU A 161 -18.45 7.87 13.72
N ASP A 162 -18.93 7.54 12.52
CA ASP A 162 -18.34 6.47 11.72
C ASP A 162 -16.96 6.82 11.17
N PHE A 163 -16.65 8.12 11.05
CA PHE A 163 -15.36 8.63 10.62
C PHE A 163 -14.28 8.54 11.70
N LEU A 164 -14.64 8.31 12.96
CA LEU A 164 -13.67 8.16 14.04
C LEU A 164 -13.04 6.76 13.99
N GLY A 165 -11.73 6.73 13.78
CA GLY A 165 -10.92 5.52 13.80
C GLY A 165 -9.95 5.50 14.98
N ILE A 166 -9.59 4.31 15.44
CA ILE A 166 -8.58 4.11 16.49
C ILE A 166 -7.24 3.74 15.84
N PHE A 167 -6.20 4.53 16.08
CA PHE A 167 -4.88 4.31 15.50
C PHE A 167 -3.87 3.99 16.59
N PHE A 168 -2.97 3.05 16.33
CA PHE A 168 -1.84 2.74 17.20
C PHE A 168 -0.55 2.97 16.43
N ASN A 169 0.38 3.79 16.95
CA ASN A 169 1.68 4.02 16.33
C ASN A 169 2.79 3.26 17.07
N LEU A 170 3.30 2.18 16.47
CA LEU A 170 4.36 1.35 17.05
C LEU A 170 5.66 1.41 16.24
N GLN A 171 5.74 2.30 15.25
CA GLN A 171 6.89 2.41 14.35
C GLN A 171 8.19 2.76 15.08
N ASP A 172 8.10 3.53 16.18
CA ASP A 172 9.26 3.97 16.96
C ASP A 172 9.83 2.83 17.83
N LEU A 173 9.07 1.76 18.05
CA LEU A 173 9.56 0.57 18.74
C LEU A 173 10.44 -0.22 17.77
N GLN A 174 11.66 -0.57 18.18
CA GLN A 174 12.58 -1.32 17.32
C GLN A 174 12.38 -2.82 17.48
N GLU A 175 12.24 -3.28 18.71
CA GLU A 175 12.15 -4.70 19.03
C GLU A 175 10.76 -5.27 18.76
N ARG A 176 10.71 -6.41 18.05
CA ARG A 176 9.47 -7.14 17.79
C ARG A 176 8.71 -7.48 19.08
N LYS A 177 9.42 -7.87 20.14
CA LYS A 177 8.81 -8.20 21.44
C LYS A 177 8.05 -6.99 22.00
N GLN A 178 8.68 -5.82 21.99
CA GLN A 178 8.05 -4.57 22.42
C GLN A 178 6.81 -4.25 21.56
N LYS A 179 6.86 -4.49 20.24
CA LYS A 179 5.67 -4.29 19.38
C LYS A 179 4.52 -5.20 19.78
N ILE A 180 4.79 -6.49 20.01
CA ILE A 180 3.78 -7.47 20.44
C ILE A 180 3.16 -7.07 21.78
N ASP A 181 4.00 -6.77 22.77
CA ASP A 181 3.58 -6.41 24.13
C ASP A 181 2.76 -5.10 24.14
N ASN A 182 2.90 -4.25 23.11
CA ASN A 182 2.24 -2.95 23.01
C ASN A 182 1.20 -2.83 21.89
N LEU A 183 0.81 -3.93 21.24
CA LEU A 183 -0.08 -3.94 20.06
C LEU A 183 -1.36 -3.09 20.22
N ILE A 184 -1.93 -3.11 21.42
CA ILE A 184 -3.15 -2.36 21.78
C ILE A 184 -2.95 -1.47 23.02
N ASN A 185 -1.71 -1.14 23.36
CA ASN A 185 -1.41 -0.32 24.54
C ASN A 185 -1.95 1.11 24.34
N PRO A 186 -2.80 1.63 25.24
CA PRO A 186 -3.35 2.98 25.17
C PRO A 186 -2.30 4.09 25.04
N LYS A 187 -1.07 3.87 25.50
CA LYS A 187 0.04 4.82 25.37
C LYS A 187 0.33 5.22 23.91
N TYR A 188 0.16 4.28 22.98
CA TYR A 188 0.42 4.50 21.55
C TYR A 188 -0.85 4.79 20.76
N ARG A 189 -1.99 4.97 21.44
CA ARG A 189 -3.32 5.09 20.84
C ARG A 189 -3.66 6.55 20.57
N SER A 190 -4.19 6.83 19.38
CA SER A 190 -4.87 8.07 19.04
C SER A 190 -6.26 7.78 18.45
N ILE A 191 -7.17 8.74 18.62
CA ILE A 191 -8.46 8.76 17.90
C ILE A 191 -8.31 9.80 16.79
N VAL A 192 -8.62 9.41 15.56
CA VAL A 192 -8.46 10.26 14.38
C VAL A 192 -9.74 10.29 13.59
N ASN A 193 -10.17 11.48 13.19
CA ASN A 193 -11.24 11.64 12.22
C ASN A 193 -10.67 11.38 10.82
N GLN A 194 -11.15 10.35 10.14
CA GLN A 194 -10.69 9.97 8.80
C GLN A 194 -10.82 11.11 7.78
N GLU A 195 -11.78 12.03 7.93
CA GLU A 195 -11.91 13.17 7.02
C GLU A 195 -10.73 14.14 7.13
N ASP A 196 -9.96 14.10 8.23
CA ASP A 196 -8.78 14.95 8.39
C ASP A 196 -7.71 14.66 7.33
N PHE A 197 -7.68 13.44 6.79
CA PHE A 197 -6.76 13.08 5.71
C PHE A 197 -7.05 13.85 4.41
N ARG A 198 -8.22 14.49 4.28
CA ARG A 198 -8.58 15.29 3.11
C ARG A 198 -7.94 16.67 3.07
N TYR A 199 -7.47 17.18 4.21
CA TYR A 199 -6.85 18.50 4.29
C TYR A 199 -5.41 18.51 3.76
N ILE A 200 -4.80 17.35 3.57
CA ILE A 200 -3.44 17.23 3.06
C ILE A 200 -3.49 16.78 1.60
N LYS A 201 -2.87 17.56 0.71
CA LYS A 201 -2.76 17.22 -0.72
C LYS A 201 -2.20 15.82 -0.89
N GLY A 202 -2.84 15.02 -1.76
CA GLY A 202 -2.48 13.62 -1.96
C GLY A 202 -3.15 12.63 -0.99
N TYR A 203 -3.96 13.10 -0.04
CA TYR A 203 -4.73 12.28 0.91
C TYR A 203 -3.91 11.32 1.79
N PRO A 204 -2.69 11.63 2.26
CA PRO A 204 -1.89 10.67 3.02
C PRO A 204 -2.51 10.31 4.37
N PHE A 205 -2.40 9.05 4.79
CA PHE A 205 -2.96 8.58 6.06
C PHE A 205 -2.00 8.82 7.24
N VAL A 206 -1.63 10.08 7.45
CA VAL A 206 -0.70 10.53 8.50
C VAL A 206 -1.42 10.73 9.83
N HIS A 207 -1.69 9.63 10.53
CA HIS A 207 -2.50 9.65 11.76
C HIS A 207 -1.78 10.23 13.00
N TRP A 208 -0.45 10.26 13.00
CA TRP A 208 0.37 10.62 14.16
C TRP A 208 0.69 12.12 14.29
N ILE A 209 0.29 12.94 13.31
CA ILE A 209 0.54 14.39 13.40
C ILE A 209 -0.34 15.02 14.47
N SER A 210 0.19 16.06 15.14
CA SER A 210 -0.54 16.81 16.15
C SER A 210 -1.68 17.62 15.55
N GLU A 211 -2.62 18.03 16.40
CA GLU A 211 -3.75 18.88 15.98
C GLU A 211 -3.28 20.25 15.46
N ASP A 212 -2.19 20.80 16.01
CA ASP A 212 -1.56 22.04 15.53
C ASP A 212 -1.10 21.89 14.07
N ILE A 213 -0.43 20.79 13.74
CA ILE A 213 0.00 20.51 12.37
C ILE A 213 -1.20 20.32 11.45
N ARG A 214 -2.26 19.63 11.90
CA ARG A 214 -3.50 19.49 11.11
C ARG A 214 -4.14 20.85 10.84
N ASN A 215 -4.19 21.72 11.84
CA ASN A 215 -4.75 23.07 11.70
C ASN A 215 -3.95 23.93 10.73
N ILE A 216 -2.62 23.74 10.63
CA ILE A 216 -1.82 24.39 9.60
C ILE A 216 -2.33 24.01 8.21
N PHE A 217 -2.51 22.72 7.92
CA PHE A 217 -3.03 22.26 6.62
C PHE A 217 -4.49 22.64 6.35
N ARG A 218 -5.33 22.74 7.38
CA ARG A 218 -6.74 23.14 7.24
C ARG A 218 -6.91 24.62 6.90
N ASN A 219 -6.14 25.48 7.56
CA ASN A 219 -6.43 26.91 7.62
C ASN A 219 -5.48 27.78 6.81
N ASN A 220 -4.42 27.21 6.21
CA ASN A 220 -3.42 27.97 5.47
C ASN A 220 -3.32 27.48 4.01
N PRO A 221 -3.05 28.39 3.06
CA PRO A 221 -2.77 28.01 1.69
C PRO A 221 -1.51 27.15 1.59
N THR A 222 -1.43 26.32 0.55
CA THR A 222 -0.23 25.52 0.30
C THR A 222 0.92 26.41 -0.18
N ILE A 223 2.18 26.01 0.08
CA ILE A 223 3.36 26.77 -0.40
C ILE A 223 3.32 26.92 -1.94
N GLU A 224 2.81 25.92 -2.65
CA GLU A 224 2.68 25.93 -4.12
C GLU A 224 1.77 27.06 -4.64
N GLU A 225 0.76 27.47 -3.85
CA GLU A 225 -0.10 28.61 -4.18
C GLU A 225 0.61 29.95 -3.99
N ILE A 226 1.60 30.02 -3.10
CA ILE A 226 2.33 31.25 -2.76
C ILE A 226 3.58 31.42 -3.64
N ALA A 227 4.30 30.32 -3.90
CA ALA A 227 5.54 30.34 -4.66
C ALA A 227 5.80 29.01 -5.37
N PRO A 228 6.38 29.05 -6.59
CA PRO A 228 6.79 27.83 -7.29
C PRO A 228 7.97 27.19 -6.55
N ALA A 229 7.78 25.98 -6.04
CA ALA A 229 8.90 25.15 -5.62
C ALA A 229 9.74 24.76 -6.86
N LYS A 230 11.03 25.06 -6.84
CA LYS A 230 11.97 24.65 -7.89
C LYS A 230 12.83 23.52 -7.36
N ALA A 231 13.01 22.47 -8.16
CA ALA A 231 14.07 21.51 -7.90
C ALA A 231 15.42 22.24 -8.02
N GLY A 232 16.36 21.93 -7.12
CA GLY A 232 17.73 22.39 -7.25
C GLY A 232 18.40 21.85 -8.52
N LEU A 233 19.66 22.23 -8.74
CA LEU A 233 20.43 21.75 -9.89
C LEU A 233 20.50 20.22 -9.87
N GLN A 234 19.88 19.56 -10.86
CA GLN A 234 20.03 18.12 -11.08
C GLN A 234 21.00 17.91 -12.23
N THR A 235 22.15 17.31 -11.93
CA THR A 235 23.21 16.97 -12.88
C THR A 235 22.77 15.97 -13.96
N SER A 236 21.71 15.19 -13.71
CA SER A 236 21.16 14.11 -14.56
C SER A 236 22.11 12.92 -14.83
N ASP A 237 23.42 13.16 -14.82
CA ASP A 237 24.50 12.20 -14.93
C ASP A 237 25.64 12.64 -14.00
N ASN A 238 25.64 12.07 -12.80
CA ASN A 238 26.62 12.41 -11.77
C ASN A 238 28.06 12.10 -12.23
N GLU A 239 28.27 10.98 -12.89
CA GLU A 239 29.61 10.55 -13.35
C GLU A 239 30.18 11.54 -14.38
N ARG A 240 29.32 12.04 -15.28
CA ARG A 240 29.75 13.00 -16.28
C ARG A 240 29.99 14.40 -15.72
N PHE A 241 29.13 14.86 -14.82
CA PHE A 241 29.05 16.28 -14.45
C PHE A 241 29.52 16.62 -13.03
N LEU A 242 29.73 15.63 -12.16
CA LEU A 242 30.39 15.83 -10.88
C LEU A 242 31.88 15.46 -11.01
N ARG A 243 32.72 16.21 -10.34
CA ARG A 243 34.15 15.91 -10.20
C ARG A 243 34.51 16.00 -8.73
N PHE A 244 35.30 15.07 -8.24
CA PHE A 244 35.90 15.21 -6.93
C PHE A 244 36.97 16.30 -6.96
N TRP A 245 37.22 16.94 -5.82
CA TRP A 245 38.15 18.08 -5.73
C TRP A 245 39.59 17.72 -6.16
N TRP A 246 39.98 16.45 -6.09
CA TRP A 246 41.29 15.97 -6.57
C TRP A 246 41.32 15.65 -8.06
N GLU A 247 40.17 15.54 -8.73
CA GLU A 247 40.08 15.28 -10.18
C GLU A 247 40.22 16.56 -11.01
N VAL A 248 40.04 17.71 -10.37
CA VAL A 248 40.23 19.03 -10.99
C VAL A 248 41.59 19.56 -10.55
N ASN A 249 42.41 19.97 -11.51
CA ASN A 249 43.67 20.62 -11.20
C ASN A 249 43.40 21.87 -10.35
N ARG A 250 44.13 22.04 -9.23
CA ARG A 250 43.95 23.17 -8.30
C ARG A 250 43.99 24.53 -8.99
N GLU A 251 44.76 24.69 -10.05
CA GLU A 251 44.87 25.92 -10.84
C GLU A 251 43.58 26.26 -11.62
N GLN A 252 42.72 25.26 -11.86
CA GLN A 252 41.44 25.40 -12.54
C GLN A 252 40.27 25.62 -11.57
N ILE A 253 40.51 25.54 -10.27
CA ILE A 253 39.50 25.75 -9.23
C ILE A 253 39.51 27.22 -8.82
N ALA A 254 38.45 27.96 -9.14
CA ALA A 254 38.27 29.32 -8.64
C ALA A 254 37.69 29.28 -7.21
N LEU A 255 38.55 29.46 -6.21
CA LEU A 255 38.15 29.50 -4.80
C LEU A 255 37.73 30.90 -4.32
N TYR A 256 38.02 31.93 -5.12
CA TYR A 256 37.68 33.33 -4.83
C TYR A 256 37.20 34.01 -6.11
N GLU A 257 36.23 34.92 -5.96
CA GLU A 257 35.70 35.73 -7.05
C GLU A 257 36.81 36.63 -7.60
N ILE A 258 37.32 36.30 -8.80
CA ILE A 258 38.15 37.21 -9.58
C ILE A 258 37.22 37.79 -10.65
N ASN A 259 37.04 39.11 -10.62
CA ASN A 259 36.08 39.95 -11.36
C ASN A 259 36.07 39.82 -12.90
N GLU A 260 36.71 38.83 -13.49
CA GLU A 260 36.64 38.58 -14.92
C GLU A 260 36.77 37.09 -15.22
N ARG A 261 35.66 36.37 -15.49
CA ARG A 261 35.74 35.14 -16.30
C ARG A 261 34.51 34.92 -17.18
N LYS A 262 34.78 34.81 -18.48
CA LYS A 262 33.84 34.35 -19.51
C LYS A 262 33.54 32.84 -19.46
N ASN A 263 34.21 32.01 -18.65
CA ASN A 263 34.03 30.54 -18.62
C ASN A 263 34.44 29.90 -17.27
N GLY A 264 33.82 30.26 -16.15
CA GLY A 264 34.10 29.65 -14.84
C GLY A 264 33.14 28.49 -14.51
N ILE A 265 33.68 27.35 -14.05
CA ILE A 265 32.89 26.25 -13.47
C ILE A 265 32.74 26.52 -11.97
N PHE A 266 31.50 26.68 -11.51
CA PHE A 266 31.18 26.87 -10.09
C PHE A 266 31.02 25.52 -9.40
N MET A 267 31.65 25.35 -8.22
CA MET A 267 31.45 24.20 -7.33
C MET A 267 30.65 24.67 -6.11
N LEU A 268 29.55 23.97 -5.81
CA LEU A 268 28.80 24.16 -4.56
C LEU A 268 29.63 23.56 -3.40
N LYS A 269 29.73 24.31 -2.30
CA LYS A 269 30.27 23.82 -1.03
C LYS A 269 29.33 22.80 -0.39
#